data_AF-A0A2T3GC78-F1
#
_entry.id   AF-A0A2T3GC78-F1
#
_cell.length_a   1.000
_cell.length_b   1.000
_cell.length_c   1.000
_cell.angle_alpha   90.00
_cell.angle_beta   90.00
_cell.angle_gamma   90.00
#
_symmetry.space_group_name_H-M   'P 1'
#
loop_
_entity.id
_entity.type
_entity.pdbx_description
1 polymer ?
#
loop_
_entity_poly.entity_id
_entity_poly.type
_entity_poly.pdbx_seq_one_letter_code
_entity_poly.pdbx_strand_id
1 'polypeptide(L)'
;MTEHNVTSRYSPEAKDIYLTVPNLISLLRIISIPFIAWLMARHEMVPALIVLAISSASDGVDGILARKLDQVSKIGQILDPLADRLLIFCSILALGVAGIIPWWMLIVVGLRDLVMAVQVLWIAQYGYGPLPVHFVGKAGTALLMMAIVALTVADLGTGSLFRLLHLAALAAGIWGIAMYWLAGYIYFRQGITVLRQELPRQHGRA
;
A
#
# COMPACT_ATOMS: atom_id res chain seq x y z
N MET A 1 6.95 25.57 -41.65
CA MET A 1 7.07 25.49 -40.18
C MET A 1 5.94 24.60 -39.70
N THR A 2 6.23 23.32 -39.51
CA THR A 2 5.27 22.29 -39.12
C THR A 2 5.21 22.22 -37.60
N GLU A 3 4.10 22.68 -37.01
CA GLU A 3 3.81 22.49 -35.59
C GLU A 3 3.52 21.01 -35.33
N HIS A 4 4.45 20.36 -34.64
CA HIS A 4 4.30 18.99 -34.18
C HIS A 4 3.45 19.01 -32.91
N ASN A 5 2.14 18.87 -33.08
CA ASN A 5 1.17 18.79 -31.99
C ASN A 5 1.29 17.41 -31.33
N VAL A 6 2.17 17.30 -30.33
CA VAL A 6 2.33 16.09 -29.50
C VAL A 6 1.14 16.03 -28.54
N THR A 7 0.00 15.54 -29.03
CA THR A 7 -1.14 15.17 -28.19
C THR A 7 -0.76 13.95 -27.36
N SER A 8 -0.21 14.25 -26.18
CA SER A 8 -0.38 13.52 -24.91
C SER A 8 -1.28 12.27 -25.01
N ARG A 9 -0.67 11.10 -25.22
CA ARG A 9 -1.25 9.80 -24.84
C ARG A 9 -1.18 9.65 -23.32
N TYR A 10 -1.99 10.39 -22.57
CA TYR A 10 -2.04 10.23 -21.13
C TYR A 10 -3.45 9.91 -20.68
N SER A 11 -3.53 8.91 -19.79
CA SER A 11 -4.69 8.23 -19.22
C SER A 11 -6.06 8.92 -19.35
N PRO A 12 -7.13 8.14 -19.58
CA PRO A 12 -8.47 8.69 -19.63
C PRO A 12 -8.81 9.49 -18.37
N GLU A 13 -9.42 10.66 -18.58
CA GLU A 13 -9.83 11.57 -17.52
C GLU A 13 -10.76 10.84 -16.54
N ALA A 14 -10.37 10.83 -15.26
CA ALA A 14 -11.12 10.14 -14.23
C ALA A 14 -12.50 10.80 -14.04
N LYS A 15 -13.56 10.09 -14.44
CA LYS A 15 -14.96 10.56 -14.36
C LYS A 15 -15.51 10.36 -12.94
N ASP A 16 -16.35 11.29 -12.47
CA ASP A 16 -17.04 11.22 -11.17
C ASP A 16 -18.21 10.20 -11.24
N ILE A 17 -17.87 8.91 -11.38
CA ILE A 17 -18.83 7.80 -11.35
C ILE A 17 -18.62 7.06 -10.03
N TYR A 18 -19.61 7.13 -9.15
CA TYR A 18 -19.56 6.56 -7.80
C TYR A 18 -19.79 5.04 -7.78
N LEU A 19 -20.55 4.50 -8.73
CA LEU A 19 -20.89 3.08 -8.85
C LEU A 19 -20.33 2.51 -10.15
N THR A 20 -19.05 2.15 -10.13
CA THR A 20 -18.42 1.35 -11.19
C THR A 20 -18.14 -0.06 -10.66
N VAL A 21 -18.15 -1.07 -11.55
CA VAL A 21 -17.78 -2.44 -11.18
C VAL A 21 -16.42 -2.50 -10.48
N PRO A 22 -15.38 -1.76 -10.92
CA PRO A 22 -14.12 -1.66 -10.19
C PRO A 22 -14.25 -1.14 -8.76
N ASN A 23 -15.07 -0.11 -8.51
CA ASN A 23 -15.21 0.44 -7.16
C ASN A 23 -15.88 -0.55 -6.19
N LEU A 24 -16.82 -1.37 -6.66
CA LEU A 24 -17.41 -2.43 -5.86
C LEU A 24 -16.37 -3.51 -5.49
N ILE A 25 -15.46 -3.84 -6.40
CA ILE A 25 -14.39 -4.80 -6.15
C ILE A 25 -13.38 -4.23 -5.14
N SER A 26 -12.96 -2.96 -5.27
CA SER A 26 -12.13 -2.27 -4.28
C SER A 26 -12.81 -2.25 -2.90
N LEU A 27 -14.13 -2.03 -2.83
CA LEU A 27 -14.87 -2.06 -1.57
C LEU A 27 -14.93 -3.47 -0.95
N LEU A 28 -15.19 -4.49 -1.77
CA LEU A 28 -15.18 -5.88 -1.33
C LEU A 28 -13.80 -6.30 -0.80
N ARG A 29 -12.72 -5.80 -1.42
CA ARG A 29 -11.35 -5.98 -0.91
C ARG A 29 -11.19 -5.34 0.47
N ILE A 30 -11.66 -4.11 0.66
CA ILE A 30 -11.56 -3.46 1.98
C ILE A 30 -12.30 -4.27 3.05
N ILE A 31 -13.44 -4.86 2.71
CA ILE A 31 -14.22 -5.71 3.62
C ILE A 31 -13.54 -7.08 3.85
N SER A 32 -12.81 -7.62 2.86
CA SER A 32 -12.11 -8.91 3.00
C SER A 32 -10.89 -8.83 3.91
N ILE A 33 -10.22 -7.67 4.00
CA ILE A 33 -9.03 -7.46 4.84
C ILE A 33 -9.22 -7.87 6.32
N PRO A 34 -10.22 -7.34 7.06
CA PRO A 34 -10.43 -7.74 8.45
C PRO A 34 -10.77 -9.22 8.59
N PHE A 35 -11.43 -9.82 7.59
CA PHE A 35 -11.72 -11.24 7.58
C PHE A 35 -10.45 -12.09 7.41
N ILE A 36 -9.55 -11.70 6.50
CA ILE A 36 -8.23 -12.33 6.33
C ILE A 36 -7.43 -12.24 7.64
N ALA A 37 -7.37 -11.04 8.24
CA ALA A 37 -6.67 -10.82 9.49
C ALA A 37 -7.24 -11.66 10.64
N TRP A 38 -8.57 -11.81 10.71
CA TRP A 38 -9.22 -12.68 11.69
C TRP A 38 -8.86 -14.15 11.51
N LEU A 39 -8.81 -14.65 10.26
CA LEU A 39 -8.39 -16.02 9.96
C LEU A 39 -6.92 -16.26 10.35
N MET A 40 -6.02 -15.34 9.97
CA MET A 40 -4.61 -15.40 10.34
C MET A 40 -4.41 -15.41 11.85
N ALA A 41 -5.13 -14.56 12.59
CA ALA A 41 -5.03 -14.51 14.06
C ALA A 41 -5.48 -15.82 14.74
N ARG A 42 -6.21 -16.69 14.05
CA ARG A 42 -6.78 -17.93 14.59
C ARG A 42 -6.00 -19.20 14.29
N HIS A 43 -4.88 -19.18 13.54
CA HIS A 43 -4.31 -20.46 13.09
C HIS A 43 -4.74 -20.88 11.67
N GLU A 44 -5.74 -20.20 11.09
CA GLU A 44 -6.45 -20.69 9.91
C GLU A 44 -5.77 -20.19 8.63
N MET A 45 -4.51 -20.59 8.43
CA MET A 45 -3.63 -20.07 7.37
C MET A 45 -4.08 -20.45 5.97
N VAL A 46 -4.60 -21.67 5.78
CA VAL A 46 -5.13 -22.12 4.47
C VAL A 46 -6.29 -21.24 4.00
N PRO A 47 -7.39 -21.07 4.75
CA PRO A 47 -8.47 -20.20 4.31
C PRO A 47 -8.03 -18.72 4.23
N ALA A 48 -7.13 -18.25 5.11
CA ALA A 48 -6.58 -16.91 5.00
C ALA A 48 -5.86 -16.69 3.64
N LEU A 49 -5.02 -17.63 3.22
CA LEU A 49 -4.32 -17.58 1.94
C LEU A 49 -5.27 -17.67 0.75
N ILE A 50 -6.33 -18.48 0.84
CA ILE A 50 -7.34 -18.58 -0.23
C ILE A 50 -8.06 -17.24 -0.40
N VAL A 51 -8.56 -16.65 0.69
CA VAL A 51 -9.27 -15.36 0.64
C VAL A 51 -8.33 -14.26 0.16
N LEU A 52 -7.08 -14.25 0.64
CA LEU A 52 -6.06 -13.31 0.19
C LEU A 52 -5.77 -13.43 -1.31
N ALA A 53 -5.65 -14.67 -1.82
CA ALA A 53 -5.42 -14.93 -3.24
C ALA A 53 -6.60 -14.47 -4.10
N ILE A 54 -7.84 -14.77 -3.69
CA ILE A 54 -9.05 -14.31 -4.38
C ILE A 54 -9.13 -12.78 -4.38
N SER A 55 -8.86 -12.16 -3.23
CA SER A 55 -8.90 -10.70 -3.09
C SER A 55 -7.82 -10.03 -3.95
N SER A 56 -6.62 -10.59 -4.02
CA SER A 56 -5.50 -10.05 -4.82
C SER A 56 -5.72 -10.26 -6.32
N ALA A 57 -6.30 -11.41 -6.72
CA ALA A 57 -6.67 -11.66 -8.10
C ALA A 57 -7.76 -10.70 -8.59
N SER A 58 -8.69 -10.32 -7.69
CA SER A 58 -9.79 -9.40 -8.01
C SER A 58 -9.29 -7.99 -8.38
N ASP A 59 -8.25 -7.48 -7.72
CA ASP A 59 -7.57 -6.20 -8.04
C ASP A 59 -6.88 -6.22 -9.42
N GLY A 60 -6.26 -7.36 -9.77
CA GLY A 60 -5.72 -7.52 -11.12
C GLY A 60 -6.80 -7.43 -12.21
N VAL A 61 -7.96 -8.04 -11.94
CA VAL A 61 -9.09 -8.08 -12.88
C VAL A 61 -9.79 -6.73 -12.97
N ASP A 62 -10.03 -6.05 -11.85
CA ASP A 62 -10.71 -4.75 -11.84
C ASP A 62 -9.86 -3.65 -12.54
N GLY A 63 -8.55 -3.66 -12.37
CA GLY A 63 -7.64 -2.70 -13.00
C GLY A 63 -7.53 -2.93 -14.50
N ILE A 64 -7.68 -4.17 -14.97
CA ILE A 64 -7.80 -4.48 -16.40
C ILE A 64 -9.18 -4.01 -16.92
N LEU A 65 -10.25 -4.28 -16.16
CA LEU A 65 -11.61 -3.95 -16.56
C LEU A 65 -11.84 -2.43 -16.60
N ALA A 66 -11.32 -1.68 -15.63
CA ALA A 66 -11.36 -0.23 -15.60
C ALA A 66 -10.66 0.39 -16.81
N ARG A 67 -9.52 -0.17 -17.23
CA ARG A 67 -8.78 0.26 -18.43
C ARG A 67 -9.49 -0.10 -19.72
N LYS A 68 -10.14 -1.27 -19.79
CA LYS A 68 -10.90 -1.71 -20.97
C LYS A 68 -12.23 -0.97 -21.15
N LEU A 69 -12.87 -0.58 -20.04
CA LEU A 69 -14.17 0.08 -20.03
C LEU A 69 -14.11 1.61 -19.95
N ASP A 70 -12.91 2.20 -19.89
CA ASP A 70 -12.72 3.64 -19.69
C ASP A 70 -13.38 4.16 -18.39
N GLN A 71 -13.45 3.30 -17.37
CA GLN A 71 -14.14 3.54 -16.09
C GLN A 71 -13.16 3.76 -14.95
N VAL A 72 -12.14 4.59 -15.20
CA VAL A 72 -11.20 4.98 -14.16
C VAL A 72 -11.86 6.01 -13.24
N SER A 73 -12.04 5.67 -11.96
CA SER A 73 -12.64 6.56 -10.96
C SER A 73 -11.58 7.19 -10.08
N LYS A 74 -11.74 8.49 -9.75
CA LYS A 74 -10.86 9.19 -8.78
C LYS A 74 -10.93 8.54 -7.39
N ILE A 75 -12.09 8.02 -7.02
CA ILE A 75 -12.31 7.33 -5.74
C ILE A 75 -11.49 6.03 -5.72
N GLY A 76 -11.57 5.21 -6.78
CA GLY A 76 -10.78 3.99 -6.90
C GLY A 76 -9.27 4.24 -6.76
N GLN A 77 -8.75 5.28 -7.43
CA GLN A 77 -7.34 5.65 -7.34
C GLN A 77 -6.86 5.99 -5.91
N ILE A 78 -7.75 6.43 -5.03
CA ILE A 78 -7.46 6.72 -3.62
C ILE A 78 -7.70 5.48 -2.75
N LEU A 79 -8.76 4.72 -3.05
CA LEU A 79 -9.13 3.50 -2.31
C LEU A 79 -8.10 2.39 -2.47
N ASP A 80 -7.50 2.22 -3.65
CA ASP A 80 -6.58 1.10 -3.89
C ASP A 80 -5.30 1.20 -3.02
N PRO A 81 -4.58 2.35 -2.98
CA PRO A 81 -3.44 2.50 -2.07
C PRO A 81 -3.81 2.44 -0.59
N LEU A 82 -5.05 2.82 -0.23
CA LEU A 82 -5.55 2.73 1.14
C LEU A 82 -5.80 1.28 1.53
N ALA A 83 -6.49 0.52 0.68
CA ALA A 83 -6.76 -0.89 0.88
C ALA A 83 -5.46 -1.70 1.00
N ASP A 84 -4.46 -1.41 0.16
CA ASP A 84 -3.16 -2.09 0.23
C ASP A 84 -2.43 -1.83 1.55
N ARG A 85 -2.48 -0.59 2.07
CA ARG A 85 -1.90 -0.26 3.38
C ARG A 85 -2.65 -0.91 4.52
N LEU A 86 -3.99 -0.91 4.48
CA LEU A 86 -4.82 -1.59 5.46
C LEU A 86 -4.54 -3.09 5.46
N LEU A 87 -4.36 -3.71 4.29
CA LEU A 87 -4.02 -5.11 4.18
C LEU A 87 -2.69 -5.42 4.86
N ILE A 88 -1.64 -4.64 4.57
CA ILE A 88 -0.33 -4.80 5.23
C ILE A 88 -0.47 -4.65 6.75
N PHE A 89 -1.11 -3.57 7.21
CA PHE A 89 -1.25 -3.28 8.63
C PHE A 89 -2.03 -4.37 9.38
N CYS A 90 -3.21 -4.75 8.87
CA CYS A 90 -4.05 -5.78 9.48
C CYS A 90 -3.40 -7.16 9.44
N SER A 91 -2.67 -7.49 8.37
CA SER A 91 -1.95 -8.77 8.29
C SER A 91 -0.80 -8.84 9.28
N ILE A 92 0.02 -7.78 9.40
CA ILE A 92 1.11 -7.71 10.38
C ILE A 92 0.54 -7.76 11.80
N LEU A 93 -0.57 -7.07 12.07
CA LEU A 93 -1.27 -7.16 13.35
C LEU A 93 -1.71 -8.60 13.64
N ALA A 94 -2.36 -9.27 12.69
CA ALA A 94 -2.82 -10.63 12.86
C ALA A 94 -1.67 -11.63 13.08
N LEU A 95 -0.59 -11.51 12.32
CA LEU A 95 0.62 -12.32 12.50
C LEU A 95 1.28 -12.06 13.86
N GLY A 96 1.23 -10.82 14.37
CA GLY A 96 1.71 -10.47 15.71
C GLY A 96 0.84 -11.07 16.82
N VAL A 97 -0.48 -11.04 16.66
CA VAL A 97 -1.45 -11.68 17.57
C VAL A 97 -1.29 -13.20 17.57
N ALA A 98 -1.06 -13.81 16.40
CA ALA A 98 -0.74 -15.22 16.27
C ALA A 98 0.65 -15.60 16.82
N GLY A 99 1.47 -14.62 17.24
CA GLY A 99 2.81 -14.86 17.77
C GLY A 99 3.84 -15.29 16.71
N ILE A 100 3.51 -15.17 15.43
CA ILE A 100 4.38 -15.55 14.29
C ILE A 100 5.49 -14.50 14.10
N ILE A 101 5.17 -13.23 14.36
CA ILE A 101 6.13 -12.13 14.27
C ILE A 101 6.21 -11.34 15.58
N PRO A 102 7.35 -10.69 15.86
CA PRO A 102 7.47 -9.84 17.03
C PRO A 102 6.70 -8.52 16.86
N TRP A 103 6.06 -8.06 17.94
CA TRP A 103 5.23 -6.85 18.00
C TRP A 103 5.95 -5.56 17.55
N TRP A 104 7.27 -5.50 17.66
CA TRP A 104 8.03 -4.34 17.21
C TRP A 104 7.84 -4.08 15.70
N MET A 105 7.64 -5.13 14.88
CA MET A 105 7.43 -4.96 13.43
C MET A 105 6.15 -4.18 13.15
N LEU A 106 5.07 -4.46 13.89
CA LEU A 106 3.81 -3.72 13.81
C LEU A 106 4.02 -2.24 14.19
N ILE A 107 4.68 -2.00 15.32
CA ILE A 107 4.92 -0.63 15.82
C ILE A 107 5.73 0.16 14.79
N VAL A 108 6.79 -0.42 14.23
CA VAL A 108 7.68 0.24 13.29
C VAL A 108 6.98 0.52 11.96
N VAL A 109 6.14 -0.39 11.45
CA VAL A 109 5.34 -0.13 10.24
C VAL A 109 4.25 0.92 10.50
N GLY A 110 3.52 0.79 11.60
CA GLY A 110 2.46 1.73 11.97
C GLY A 110 2.97 3.15 12.22
N LEU A 111 4.13 3.30 12.88
CA LEU A 111 4.75 4.60 13.11
C LEU A 111 5.12 5.29 11.79
N ARG A 112 5.65 4.54 10.82
CA ARG A 112 5.95 5.07 9.49
C ARG A 112 4.67 5.59 8.84
N ASP A 113 3.60 4.82 8.83
CA ASP A 113 2.35 5.22 8.19
C ASP A 113 1.72 6.43 8.86
N LEU A 114 1.84 6.55 10.18
CA LEU A 114 1.44 7.74 10.93
C LEU A 114 2.26 8.97 10.49
N VAL A 115 3.59 8.87 10.42
CA VAL A 115 4.46 9.97 9.97
C VAL A 115 4.07 10.42 8.56
N MET A 116 3.79 9.48 7.66
CA MET A 116 3.40 9.79 6.28
C MET A 116 2.02 10.41 6.20
N ALA A 117 1.05 9.94 7.01
CA ALA A 117 -0.27 10.54 7.10
C ALA A 117 -0.21 11.99 7.60
N VAL A 118 0.56 12.24 8.67
CA VAL A 118 0.78 13.59 9.21
C VAL A 118 1.43 14.50 8.16
N GLN A 119 2.45 13.99 7.46
CA GLN A 119 3.13 14.77 6.41
C GLN A 119 2.17 15.14 5.26
N VAL A 120 1.35 14.20 4.79
CA VAL A 120 0.36 14.47 3.73
C VAL A 120 -0.66 15.51 4.20
N LEU A 121 -1.19 15.38 5.42
CA LEU A 121 -2.12 16.35 5.98
C LEU A 121 -1.49 17.73 6.11
N TRP A 122 -0.22 17.81 6.50
CA TRP A 122 0.49 19.07 6.65
C TRP A 122 0.72 19.76 5.30
N ILE A 123 1.16 19.02 4.27
CA ILE A 123 1.39 19.57 2.93
C ILE A 123 0.08 19.95 2.23
N ALA A 124 -1.00 19.20 2.49
CA ALA A 124 -2.33 19.50 1.95
C ALA A 124 -2.85 20.88 2.39
N GLN A 125 -2.44 21.38 3.55
CA GLN A 125 -2.78 22.73 4.02
C GLN A 125 -2.18 23.85 3.14
N TYR A 126 -1.14 23.55 2.35
CA TYR A 126 -0.47 24.50 1.45
C TYR A 126 -0.92 24.36 -0.01
N GLY A 127 -1.99 23.62 -0.29
CA GLY A 127 -2.53 23.44 -1.64
C GLY A 127 -1.71 22.51 -2.53
N TYR A 128 -0.76 21.78 -1.96
CA TYR A 128 0.04 20.78 -2.68
C TYR A 128 -0.68 19.43 -2.70
N GLY A 129 -0.78 18.85 -3.89
CA GLY A 129 -1.26 17.48 -4.09
C GLY A 129 -0.27 16.42 -3.59
N PRO A 130 -0.66 15.12 -3.60
CA PRO A 130 0.18 14.03 -3.15
C PRO A 130 1.51 13.98 -3.93
N LEU A 131 2.63 13.92 -3.20
CA LEU A 131 3.98 13.88 -3.78
C LEU A 131 4.20 12.63 -4.66
N PRO A 132 4.94 12.75 -5.77
CA PRO A 132 5.15 11.66 -6.71
C PRO A 132 5.84 10.47 -6.06
N VAL A 133 5.31 9.27 -6.32
CA VAL A 133 5.68 8.05 -5.62
C VAL A 133 7.04 7.52 -6.13
N HIS A 134 8.09 7.56 -5.31
CA HIS A 134 9.39 6.94 -5.56
C HIS A 134 9.33 5.40 -5.61
N PHE A 135 10.05 4.84 -6.59
CA PHE A 135 10.16 3.40 -6.86
C PHE A 135 10.61 2.57 -5.65
N VAL A 136 11.44 3.14 -4.78
CA VAL A 136 11.93 2.50 -3.54
C VAL A 136 10.78 2.13 -2.60
N GLY A 137 9.74 2.97 -2.53
CA GLY A 137 8.55 2.69 -1.71
C GLY A 137 7.76 1.50 -2.23
N LYS A 138 7.62 1.37 -3.56
CA LYS A 138 6.93 0.25 -4.21
C LYS A 138 7.66 -1.08 -3.98
N ALA A 139 8.99 -1.05 -4.06
CA ALA A 139 9.81 -2.23 -3.78
C ALA A 139 9.67 -2.67 -2.31
N GLY A 140 9.70 -1.72 -1.37
CA GLY A 140 9.50 -2.01 0.05
C GLY A 140 8.13 -2.60 0.37
N THR A 141 7.05 -2.04 -0.19
CA THR A 141 5.69 -2.59 -0.02
C THR A 141 5.53 -3.97 -0.63
N ALA A 142 6.08 -4.19 -1.84
CA ALA A 142 6.05 -5.50 -2.48
C ALA A 142 6.79 -6.54 -1.64
N LEU A 143 7.95 -6.18 -1.07
CA LEU A 143 8.71 -7.06 -0.21
C LEU A 143 7.97 -7.38 1.10
N LEU A 144 7.30 -6.40 1.70
CA LEU A 144 6.44 -6.61 2.88
C LEU A 144 5.27 -7.55 2.58
N MET A 145 4.58 -7.36 1.44
CA MET A 145 3.50 -8.25 1.02
C MET A 145 4.00 -9.68 0.80
N MET A 146 5.14 -9.84 0.10
CA MET A 146 5.75 -11.16 -0.08
C MET A 146 6.14 -11.80 1.25
N ALA A 147 6.68 -11.03 2.19
CA ALA A 147 7.03 -11.51 3.52
C ALA A 147 5.79 -11.98 4.29
N ILE A 148 4.68 -11.22 4.26
CA ILE A 148 3.41 -11.61 4.89
C ILE A 148 2.92 -12.96 4.34
N VAL A 149 2.86 -13.10 3.02
CA VAL A 149 2.43 -14.35 2.37
C VAL A 149 3.37 -15.50 2.75
N ALA A 150 4.69 -15.28 2.68
CA ALA A 150 5.68 -16.30 3.00
C ALA A 150 5.64 -16.72 4.47
N LEU A 151 5.41 -15.79 5.41
CA LEU A 151 5.22 -16.08 6.84
C LEU A 151 3.96 -16.91 7.08
N THR A 152 2.87 -16.54 6.41
CA THR A 152 1.59 -17.26 6.48
C THR A 152 1.73 -18.70 5.95
N VAL A 153 2.48 -18.88 4.86
CA VAL A 153 2.80 -20.21 4.30
C VAL A 153 3.75 -21.00 5.21
N ALA A 154 4.73 -20.33 5.83
CA ALA A 154 5.68 -20.96 6.73
C ALA A 154 5.01 -21.56 7.98
N ASP A 155 3.90 -20.97 8.44
CA ASP A 155 3.15 -21.45 9.59
C ASP A 155 2.31 -22.72 9.30
N LEU A 156 2.15 -23.12 8.02
CA LEU A 156 1.39 -24.32 7.64
C LEU A 156 2.05 -25.64 8.05
N GLY A 157 3.34 -25.64 8.40
CA GLY A 157 4.09 -26.86 8.65
C GLY A 157 5.26 -26.68 9.62
N THR A 158 5.70 -27.79 10.22
CA THR A 158 6.74 -27.80 11.27
C THR A 158 8.10 -28.32 10.81
N GLY A 159 8.22 -28.69 9.52
CA GLY A 159 9.46 -29.24 8.95
C GLY A 159 10.62 -28.24 8.87
N SER A 160 11.83 -28.74 8.61
CA SER A 160 13.03 -27.90 8.44
C SER A 160 12.88 -26.86 7.32
N LEU A 161 12.23 -27.24 6.22
CA LEU A 161 11.92 -26.34 5.11
C LEU A 161 11.03 -25.17 5.56
N PHE A 162 9.99 -25.43 6.36
CA PHE A 162 9.08 -24.40 6.87
C PHE A 162 9.79 -23.46 7.85
N ARG A 163 10.69 -23.99 8.68
CA ARG A 163 11.52 -23.16 9.56
C ARG A 163 12.48 -22.26 8.78
N LEU A 164 13.12 -22.79 7.74
CA LEU A 164 13.98 -21.99 6.85
C LEU A 164 13.16 -20.91 6.13
N LEU A 165 11.97 -21.26 5.64
CA LEU A 165 11.05 -20.31 5.02
C LEU A 165 10.64 -19.21 6.00
N HIS A 166 10.31 -19.57 7.25
CA HIS A 166 9.95 -18.62 8.29
C HIS A 166 11.08 -17.62 8.56
N LEU A 167 12.32 -18.11 8.74
CA LEU A 167 13.49 -17.25 8.96
C LEU A 167 13.79 -16.36 7.74
N ALA A 168 13.71 -16.92 6.53
CA ALA A 168 13.89 -16.15 5.30
C ALA A 168 12.80 -15.09 5.14
N ALA A 169 11.55 -15.41 5.46
CA ALA A 169 10.42 -14.50 5.38
C ALA A 169 10.50 -13.40 6.45
N LEU A 170 10.95 -13.71 7.68
CA LEU A 170 11.28 -12.72 8.70
C LEU A 170 12.39 -11.78 8.22
N ALA A 171 13.49 -12.31 7.69
CA ALA A 171 14.58 -11.50 7.16
C ALA A 171 14.11 -10.58 6.01
N ALA A 172 13.30 -11.11 5.09
CA ALA A 172 12.67 -10.35 4.03
C ALA A 172 11.72 -9.27 4.58
N GLY A 173 10.96 -9.57 5.63
CA GLY A 173 10.10 -8.62 6.33
C GLY A 173 10.89 -7.48 6.96
N ILE A 174 11.97 -7.80 7.69
CA ILE A 174 12.87 -6.80 8.30
C ILE A 174 13.49 -5.91 7.21
N TRP A 175 13.97 -6.50 6.12
CA TRP A 175 14.52 -5.74 4.99
C TRP A 175 13.46 -4.88 4.31
N GLY A 176 12.24 -5.42 4.17
CA GLY A 176 11.06 -4.70 3.68
C GLY A 176 10.75 -3.48 4.53
N ILE A 177 10.74 -3.62 5.86
CA ILE A 177 10.59 -2.51 6.81
C ILE A 177 11.69 -1.46 6.62
N ALA A 178 12.95 -1.88 6.49
CA ALA A 178 14.06 -0.96 6.28
C ALA A 178 13.90 -0.15 4.98
N MET A 179 13.54 -0.80 3.87
CA MET A 179 13.22 -0.11 2.60
C MET A 179 12.00 0.79 2.73
N TYR A 180 10.99 0.37 3.51
CA TYR A 180 9.78 1.13 3.74
C TYR A 180 10.04 2.44 4.50
N TRP A 181 10.94 2.40 5.48
CA TRP A 181 11.44 3.56 6.21
C TRP A 181 12.37 4.44 5.38
N LEU A 182 13.27 3.84 4.59
CA LEU A 182 14.13 4.59 3.68
C LEU A 182 13.30 5.40 2.68
N ALA A 183 12.28 4.77 2.10
CA ALA A 183 11.32 5.47 1.27
C ALA A 183 10.66 6.61 2.05
N GLY A 184 10.14 6.33 3.25
CA GLY A 184 9.54 7.34 4.13
C GLY A 184 10.43 8.54 4.38
N TYR A 185 11.71 8.31 4.68
CA TYR A 185 12.69 9.38 4.87
C TYR A 185 12.90 10.23 3.61
N ILE A 186 12.95 9.61 2.43
CA ILE A 186 13.07 10.32 1.15
C ILE A 186 11.86 11.23 0.94
N TYR A 187 10.63 10.73 1.15
CA TYR A 187 9.42 11.55 1.04
C TYR A 187 9.39 12.66 2.07
N PHE A 188 9.76 12.38 3.31
CA PHE A 188 9.80 13.37 4.38
C PHE A 188 10.70 14.56 4.01
N ARG A 189 11.90 14.26 3.50
CA ARG A 189 12.82 15.29 3.00
C ARG A 189 12.28 16.08 1.81
N GLN A 190 11.60 15.41 0.88
CA GLN A 190 10.97 16.08 -0.26
C GLN A 190 9.89 17.04 0.19
N GLY A 191 9.02 16.62 1.12
CA GLY A 191 7.97 17.49 1.67
C GLY A 191 8.53 18.73 2.35
N ILE A 192 9.57 18.58 3.18
CA ILE A 192 10.25 19.73 3.81
C ILE A 192 10.84 20.67 2.75
N THR A 193 11.42 20.12 1.68
CA THR A 193 12.01 20.93 0.61
C THR A 193 10.96 21.76 -0.11
N VAL A 194 9.79 21.19 -0.41
CA VAL A 194 8.66 21.92 -1.00
C VAL A 194 8.17 23.01 -0.04
N LEU A 195 7.90 22.68 1.22
CA LEU A 195 7.48 23.64 2.25
C LEU A 195 8.45 24.84 2.36
N ARG A 196 9.75 24.58 2.34
CA ARG A 196 10.79 25.61 2.45
C ARG A 196 10.86 26.54 1.24
N GLN A 197 10.39 26.11 0.07
CA GLN A 197 10.33 26.94 -1.14
C GLN A 197 9.07 27.82 -1.20
N GLU A 198 7.96 27.42 -0.55
CA GLU A 198 6.72 28.20 -0.52
C GLU A 198 6.60 29.19 0.65
N LEU A 199 7.17 28.89 1.82
CA LEU A 199 7.18 29.80 2.99
C LEU A 199 7.66 31.24 2.67
N PRO A 200 8.66 31.47 1.79
CA PRO A 200 9.07 32.82 1.35
C PRO A 200 8.08 33.49 0.37
N ARG A 201 7.29 32.73 -0.39
CA ARG A 201 6.40 33.26 -1.43
C ARG A 201 5.09 33.82 -0.88
N GLN A 202 4.59 33.32 0.26
CA GLN A 202 3.43 33.89 0.93
C GLN A 202 3.75 35.23 1.63
N HIS A 203 4.97 35.40 2.16
CA HIS A 203 5.40 36.65 2.82
C HIS A 203 5.76 37.78 1.84
N GLY A 204 5.92 37.50 0.55
CA GLY A 204 6.15 38.52 -0.48
C GLY A 204 4.89 39.05 -1.17
N ARG A 205 3.69 38.63 -0.72
CA ARG A 205 2.39 39.08 -1.24
C ARG A 205 1.56 39.85 -0.22
N ALA A 206 2.12 40.16 0.94
CA ALA A 206 1.51 41.00 1.97
C ALA A 206 1.96 42.46 1.81
#